data_AF-A0A933LKG2-F1
#
_entry.id   AF-A0A933LKG2-F1
#
_cell.length_a   1.000
_cell.length_b   1.000
_cell.length_c   1.000
_cell.angle_alpha   90.00
_cell.angle_beta   90.00
_cell.angle_gamma   90.00
#
_symmetry.space_group_name_H-M   'P 1'
#
loop_
_entity.id
_entity.type
_entity.pdbx_description
1 polymer ?
#
loop_
_entity_poly.entity_id
_entity_poly.type
_entity_poly.pdbx_seq_one_letter_code
_entity_poly.pdbx_strand_id
1 'polypeptide(L)' 'MGRALTERLLREARRQGVKRVLLLTETAPEFFAKVGFRRIAREEADAAVQGSVEFRTACCQSAVCMRLDL' A
#
# COMPACT_ATOMS: atom_id res chain seq x y z
N MET A 1 9.12 -13.35 -9.00
CA MET A 1 7.91 -12.98 -9.78
C MET A 1 7.12 -11.85 -9.15
N GLY A 2 6.81 -11.87 -7.84
CA GLY A 2 6.05 -10.81 -7.16
C GLY A 2 6.57 -9.39 -7.40
N ARG A 3 7.89 -9.18 -7.34
CA ARG A 3 8.50 -7.84 -7.53
C ARG A 3 8.19 -7.24 -8.91
N ALA A 4 8.30 -8.03 -9.98
CA ALA A 4 8.07 -7.56 -11.34
C ALA A 4 6.59 -7.15 -11.57
N LEU A 5 5.66 -7.88 -10.95
CA LEU A 5 4.23 -7.53 -10.98
C LEU A 5 3.97 -6.23 -10.20
N THR A 6 4.50 -6.11 -8.98
CA THR A 6 4.37 -4.90 -8.18
C THR A 6 4.92 -3.69 -8.94
N GLU A 7 6.14 -3.78 -9.47
CA GLU A 7 6.74 -2.68 -10.24
C GLU A 7 5.94 -2.32 -11.50
N ARG A 8 5.34 -3.30 -12.19
CA ARG A 8 4.48 -3.03 -13.34
C ARG A 8 3.22 -2.27 -12.94
N LEU A 9 2.56 -2.67 -11.86
CA LEU A 9 1.37 -1.98 -11.34
C LEU A 9 1.70 -0.56 -10.90
N LEU A 10 2.83 -0.36 -10.21
CA LEU A 10 3.27 0.98 -9.79
C LEU A 10 3.60 1.90 -10.97
N ARG A 11 4.22 1.36 -12.02
CA ARG A 11 4.43 2.11 -13.28
C ARG A 11 3.11 2.53 -13.90
N GLU A 12 2.13 1.65 -13.93
CA GLU A 12 0.81 1.98 -14.49
C GLU A 12 0.09 3.04 -13.64
N ALA A 13 0.10 2.90 -12.31
CA ALA A 13 -0.45 3.91 -11.40
C ALA A 13 0.18 5.29 -11.62
N ARG A 14 1.50 5.37 -11.80
CA ARG A 14 2.19 6.64 -12.15
C ARG A 14 1.67 7.24 -13.45
N ARG A 15 1.48 6.42 -14.49
CA ARG A 15 0.95 6.88 -15.80
C ARG A 15 -0.47 7.43 -15.70
N GLN A 16 -1.26 6.90 -14.76
CA GLN A 16 -2.61 7.37 -14.46
C GLN A 16 -2.64 8.60 -13.53
N GLY A 17 -1.48 9.14 -13.14
CA GLY A 17 -1.37 10.33 -12.29
C GLY A 17 -1.56 10.06 -10.79
N VAL A 18 -1.58 8.78 -10.37
CA VAL A 18 -1.67 8.41 -8.97
C VAL A 18 -0.44 8.93 -8.23
N LYS A 19 -0.67 9.67 -7.15
CA LYS A 19 0.40 10.29 -6.32
C LYS A 19 0.87 9.39 -5.19
N ARG A 20 0.03 8.44 -4.77
CA ARG A 20 0.27 7.62 -3.60
C ARG A 20 -0.44 6.29 -3.69
N VAL A 21 0.23 5.25 -3.23
CA VAL A 21 -0.32 3.90 -3.11
C VAL A 21 -0.25 3.46 -1.66
N LEU A 22 -1.37 2.94 -1.17
CA LEU A 22 -1.46 2.31 0.14
C LEU A 22 -1.58 0.79 -0.03
N LEU A 23 -0.98 0.08 0.90
CA LEU A 23 -0.93 -1.37 0.95
C LEU A 23 -1.15 -1.84 2.38
N LEU A 24 -1.98 -2.87 2.54
CA LEU A 24 -2.12 -3.63 3.79
C LEU A 24 -1.48 -5.00 3.58
N THR A 25 -0.59 -5.42 4.48
CA THR A 25 0.05 -6.73 4.42
C THR A 25 0.31 -7.30 5.82
N GLU A 26 0.04 -8.59 6.02
CA GLU A 26 0.32 -9.27 7.29
C GLU A 26 1.70 -9.93 7.28
N THR A 27 2.06 -10.59 6.19
CA THR A 27 3.19 -11.54 6.16
C THR A 27 4.38 -11.10 5.33
N ALA A 28 4.26 -10.01 4.56
CA ALA A 28 5.29 -9.59 3.62
C ALA A 28 5.76 -8.12 3.72
N PRO A 29 5.76 -7.44 4.89
CA PRO A 29 6.14 -6.04 4.93
C PRO A 29 7.59 -5.78 4.51
N GLU A 30 8.54 -6.69 4.77
CA GLU A 30 9.93 -6.57 4.35
C GLU A 30 10.10 -6.69 2.83
N PHE A 31 9.24 -7.47 2.17
CA PHE A 31 9.25 -7.56 0.72
C PHE A 31 8.87 -6.22 0.09
N PHE A 32 7.80 -5.59 0.57
CA PHE A 32 7.34 -4.29 0.06
C PHE A 32 8.25 -3.14 0.46
N ALA A 33 8.93 -3.23 1.61
CA ALA A 33 9.98 -2.30 1.99
C ALA A 33 11.09 -2.22 0.93
N LYS A 34 11.49 -3.37 0.35
CA LYS A 34 12.48 -3.43 -0.75
C LYS A 34 11.96 -2.83 -2.06
N VAL A 35 10.65 -2.71 -2.24
CA VAL A 35 10.01 -2.05 -3.39
C VAL A 35 9.89 -0.52 -3.16
N GLY A 36 10.19 -0.04 -1.95
CA GLY A 36 10.18 1.38 -1.59
C GLY A 36 8.99 1.80 -0.71
N PHE A 37 8.10 0.87 -0.37
CA PHE A 37 7.02 1.17 0.57
C PHE A 37 7.59 1.41 1.98
N ARG A 38 6.99 2.34 2.70
CA ARG A 38 7.33 2.65 4.08
C ARG A 38 6.16 2.30 4.98
N ARG A 39 6.44 1.72 6.15
CA ARG A 39 5.41 1.51 7.18
C ARG A 39 4.87 2.86 7.65
N ILE A 40 3.57 2.95 7.82
CA ILE A 40 2.88 4.13 8.38
C ILE A 40 1.88 3.67 9.44
N ALA A 41 1.52 4.56 10.35
CA ALA A 41 0.36 4.32 11.20
C ALA A 41 -0.91 4.28 10.32
N ARG A 42 -1.93 3.50 10.71
CA ARG A 42 -3.17 3.40 9.92
C ARG A 42 -3.90 4.74 9.86
N GLU A 43 -3.75 5.54 10.90
CA GLU A 43 -4.30 6.87 11.08
C GLU A 43 -3.65 7.89 10.14
N GLU A 44 -2.45 7.61 9.62
CA GLU A 44 -1.77 8.44 8.61
C GLU A 44 -2.19 8.12 7.17
N ALA A 45 -3.01 7.07 6.95
CA ALA A 45 -3.60 6.80 5.65
C ALA A 45 -4.54 7.95 5.26
N ASP A 46 -4.59 8.30 3.97
CA ASP A 46 -5.44 9.40 3.50
C ASP A 46 -6.91 9.15 3.86
N ALA A 47 -7.63 10.20 4.27
CA ALA A 47 -9.03 10.11 4.71
C ALA A 47 -9.95 9.44 3.67
N ALA A 48 -9.66 9.64 2.37
CA ALA A 48 -10.36 8.97 1.28
C ALA A 48 -10.23 7.44 1.32
N VAL A 49 -9.10 6.92 1.82
CA VAL A 49 -8.84 5.49 1.98
C VAL A 49 -9.35 4.97 3.32
N GLN A 50 -9.28 5.77 4.39
CA GLN A 50 -9.85 5.41 5.70
C GLN A 50 -11.36 5.09 5.63
N GLY A 51 -12.09 5.75 4.72
CA GLY A 51 -13.51 5.49 4.48
C GLY A 51 -13.81 4.30 3.57
N SER A 52 -12.82 3.69 2.92
CA SER A 52 -13.03 2.59 1.96
C SER A 52 -13.44 1.30 2.64
N VAL A 53 -14.21 0.46 1.95
CA VAL A 53 -14.63 -0.85 2.45
C VAL A 53 -13.40 -1.74 2.60
N GLU A 54 -12.48 -1.70 1.65
CA GLU A 54 -11.24 -2.45 1.68
C GLU A 54 -10.42 -2.13 2.93
N PHE A 55 -10.32 -0.87 3.34
CA PHE A 55 -9.60 -0.48 4.57
C PHE A 55 -10.35 -0.85 5.85
N ARG A 56 -11.70 -0.79 5.83
CA ARG A 56 -12.55 -1.14 6.98
C ARG A 56 -12.78 -2.64 7.15
N THR A 57 -12.73 -3.41 6.07
CA THR A 57 -13.03 -4.84 6.02
C THR A 57 -11.76 -5.68 5.99
N ALA A 58 -10.63 -5.16 5.46
CA ALA A 58 -9.29 -5.72 5.70
C ALA A 58 -8.78 -5.42 7.12
N CYS A 59 -9.71 -5.33 8.08
CA CYS A 59 -9.53 -5.21 9.52
C CYS A 59 -8.95 -6.50 10.12
N CYS A 60 -7.93 -7.08 9.51
CA CYS A 60 -7.00 -7.84 10.32
C CYS A 60 -6.25 -6.77 11.11
N GLN A 61 -6.53 -6.60 12.41
CA GLN A 61 -5.79 -5.68 13.28
C GLN A 61 -4.26 -5.92 13.19
N SER A 62 -3.85 -7.11 12.77
CA SER A 62 -2.47 -7.54 12.51
C SER A 62 -1.84 -6.97 11.24
N ALA A 63 -2.61 -6.51 10.24
CA ALA A 63 -2.04 -6.10 8.97
C ALA A 63 -1.29 -4.77 9.09
N VAL A 64 -0.04 -4.76 8.64
CA VAL A 64 0.83 -3.58 8.57
C VAL A 64 0.37 -2.70 7.42
N CYS A 65 0.14 -1.42 7.73
CA CYS A 65 -0.12 -0.41 6.71
C CYS A 65 1.19 0.14 6.16
N MET A 66 1.29 0.19 4.84
CA MET A 66 2.45 0.70 4.14
C MET A 66 2.05 1.69 3.04
N ARG A 67 2.88 2.70 2.82
CA ARG A 67 2.69 3.77 1.85
C ARG A 67 3.87 3.86 0.90
N LEU A 68 3.58 4.07 -0.38
CA LEU A 68 4.55 4.52 -1.36
C LEU A 68 4.04 5.80 -2.02
N ASP A 69 4.87 6.83 -1.99
CA ASP A 69 4.66 8.05 -2.76
C ASP A 69 5.25 7.81 -4.16
N LEU A 70 4.45 8.01 -5.20
CA LEU A 70 4.75 7.60 -6.58
C LEU A 70 5.44 8.67 -7.42
#